data_AF-A0A2N9NV71-F1
#
_entry.id   AF-A0A2N9NV71-F1
#
_cell.length_a   1.000
_cell.length_b   1.000
_cell.length_c   1.000
_cell.angle_alpha   90.00
_cell.angle_beta   90.00
_cell.angle_gamma   90.00
#
_symmetry.space_group_name_H-M   'P 1'
#
loop_
_entity.id
_entity.type
_entity.pdbx_description
1 polymer ?
#
loop_
_entity_poly.entity_id
_entity_poly.type
_entity_poly.pdbx_seq_one_letter_code
_entity_poly.pdbx_strand_id
1 'polypeptide(L)' 'MSIDQSPTAARLFADLPIGARFLCRGRRYVKLALSMAEDEDRTGTIFMDDVKVELGDGEQNPS' A
#
# COMPACT_ATOMS: atom_id res chain seq x y z
N MET A 1 23.88 -14.84 0.07
CA MET A 1 23.17 -13.58 -0.20
C MET A 1 21.88 -13.64 0.59
N SER A 2 21.88 -13.09 1.80
CA SER A 2 20.68 -13.03 2.64
C SER A 2 19.87 -11.84 2.17
N ILE A 3 18.82 -12.11 1.39
CA ILE A 3 17.77 -11.11 1.21
C ILE A 3 17.09 -10.98 2.57
N ASP A 4 17.35 -9.85 3.23
CA ASP A 4 16.59 -9.40 4.38
C ASP A 4 15.15 -9.14 3.90
N GLN A 5 14.36 -10.21 3.81
CA GLN A 5 12.90 -10.11 3.70
C GLN A 5 12.40 -9.76 5.10
N SER A 6 12.74 -8.55 5.57
CA SER A 6 12.05 -7.95 6.70
C SER A 6 10.56 -7.99 6.39
N PRO A 7 9.72 -8.63 7.23
CA PRO A 7 8.30 -8.76 6.93
C PRO A 7 7.72 -7.35 6.85
N THR A 8 7.27 -6.94 5.67
CA THR A 8 6.66 -5.63 5.52
C THR A 8 5.36 -5.64 6.31
N ALA A 9 5.38 -4.98 7.46
CA ALA A 9 4.35 -5.13 8.48
C ALA A 9 2.97 -4.87 7.85
N ALA A 10 2.07 -5.85 7.95
CA ALA A 10 0.71 -5.71 7.46
C ALA A 10 0.01 -4.57 8.24
N ARG A 11 -0.54 -3.60 7.51
CA ARG A 11 -1.31 -2.47 8.06
C ARG A 11 -2.71 -2.44 7.48
N LEU A 12 -3.63 -1.77 8.17
CA LEU A 12 -4.96 -1.52 7.63
C LEU A 12 -4.87 -0.45 6.55
N PHE A 13 -5.66 -0.59 5.48
CA PHE A 13 -5.71 0.39 4.40
C PHE A 13 -6.03 1.80 4.92
N ALA A 14 -6.93 1.90 5.90
CA ALA A 14 -7.28 3.17 6.54
C ALA A 14 -6.06 3.90 7.13
N ASP A 15 -5.08 3.17 7.67
CA ASP A 15 -3.88 3.74 8.32
C ASP A 15 -2.82 4.24 7.32
N LEU A 16 -2.96 3.91 6.03
CA LEU A 16 -2.01 4.41 5.04
C LEU A 16 -2.30 5.89 4.73
N PRO A 17 -1.26 6.73 4.64
CA PRO A 17 -1.41 8.08 4.14
C PRO A 17 -1.74 8.06 2.64
N ILE A 18 -2.41 9.11 2.16
CA ILE A 18 -2.60 9.34 0.72
C ILE A 18 -1.21 9.50 0.07
N GLY A 19 -1.01 8.85 -1.08
CA GLY A 19 0.27 8.73 -1.77
C GLY A 19 1.12 7.53 -1.34
N ALA A 20 0.72 6.80 -0.29
CA ALA A 20 1.45 5.62 0.14
C ALA A 20 1.37 4.51 -0.92
N ARG A 21 2.52 3.88 -1.16
CA ARG A 21 2.64 2.67 -1.98
C ARG A 21 2.47 1.44 -1.11
N PHE A 22 1.65 0.50 -1.55
CA PHE A 22 1.41 -0.74 -0.84
C PHE A 22 1.21 -1.91 -1.80
N LEU A 23 1.41 -3.11 -1.28
CA LEU A 23 1.13 -4.37 -1.94
C LEU A 23 -0.16 -4.96 -1.36
N CYS A 24 -1.05 -5.39 -2.25
CA CYS A 24 -2.20 -6.18 -1.87
C CYS A 24 -2.34 -7.34 -2.87
N ARG A 25 -2.32 -8.57 -2.36
CA ARG A 25 -2.44 -9.80 -3.17
C ARG A 25 -1.45 -9.86 -4.34
N GLY A 26 -0.21 -9.42 -4.09
CA GLY A 26 0.87 -9.41 -5.10
C GLY A 26 0.78 -8.29 -6.15
N ARG A 27 -0.18 -7.37 -6.02
CA ARG A 27 -0.29 -6.17 -6.88
C ARG A 27 0.12 -4.93 -6.11
N ARG A 28 0.77 -3.99 -6.79
CA ARG A 28 1.17 -2.70 -6.22
C ARG A 28 0.09 -1.66 -6.47
N TYR A 29 -0.16 -0.86 -5.45
CA TYR A 29 -1.15 0.20 -5.45
C TYR A 29 -0.59 1.48 -4.84
N VAL A 30 -1.18 2.60 -5.19
CA VAL A 30 -0.98 3.91 -4.56
C VAL A 30 -2.32 4.38 -3.97
N LYS A 31 -2.36 4.68 -2.68
CA LYS A 31 -3.59 5.23 -2.05
C LYS A 31 -3.85 6.63 -2.59
N LEU A 32 -4.98 6.84 -3.27
CA LEU A 32 -5.36 8.14 -3.84
C LEU A 32 -6.37 8.89 -2.97
N ALA A 33 -7.19 8.17 -2.21
CA ALA A 33 -8.18 8.75 -1.30
C ALA A 33 -8.44 7.82 -0.11
N LEU A 34 -9.35 8.22 0.79
CA LEU A 34 -9.74 7.47 1.99
C LEU A 34 -10.08 6.00 1.72
N SER A 35 -10.76 5.72 0.61
CA SER A 35 -11.23 4.37 0.22
C SER A 35 -10.82 3.99 -1.21
N MET A 36 -9.86 4.70 -1.83
CA MET A 36 -9.48 4.49 -3.22
C MET A 36 -7.98 4.37 -3.37
N ALA A 37 -7.54 3.43 -4.20
CA ALA A 37 -6.17 3.29 -4.64
C ALA A 37 -6.11 2.98 -6.14
N GLU A 38 -4.98 3.28 -6.77
CA GLU A 38 -4.72 3.01 -8.18
C GLU A 38 -3.55 2.03 -8.31
N ASP A 39 -3.68 1.03 -9.19
CA ASP A 39 -2.59 0.10 -9.52
C ASP A 39 -1.70 0.57 -10.68
N GLU A 40 -0.70 -0.23 -11.03
CA GLU A 40 0.27 0.07 -12.11
C GLU A 40 -0.40 0.24 -13.50
N ASP A 41 -1.59 -0.33 -13.72
CA ASP A 41 -2.38 -0.18 -14.94
C ASP A 41 -3.30 1.06 -14.91
N ARG A 42 -3.15 1.93 -13.89
CA ARG A 42 -4.02 3.09 -13.63
C ARG A 42 -5.48 2.71 -13.40
N THR A 43 -5.73 1.50 -12.91
CA THR A 43 -7.08 1.06 -12.57
C THR A 43 -7.40 1.44 -11.12
N GLY A 44 -8.44 2.25 -10.94
CA GLY A 44 -8.96 2.62 -9.62
C GLY A 44 -9.67 1.44 -8.95
N THR A 45 -9.22 1.09 -7.76
CA THR A 45 -9.79 0.05 -6.90
C THR A 45 -10.27 0.67 -5.60
N ILE A 46 -11.48 0.29 -5.17
CA ILE A 46 -12.02 0.67 -3.87
C ILE A 46 -11.55 -0.32 -2.81
N PHE A 47 -11.00 0.21 -1.72
CA PHE A 47 -10.55 -0.56 -0.57
C PHE A 47 -11.40 -0.22 0.65
N MET A 48 -11.81 -1.23 1.40
CA MET A 48 -12.45 -1.03 2.70
C MET A 48 -11.39 -0.73 3.76
N ASP A 49 -11.82 -0.05 4.82
CA ASP A 49 -10.93 0.45 5.88
C ASP A 49 -10.19 -0.68 6.62
N ASP A 50 -10.81 -1.84 6.76
CA ASP A 50 -10.28 -3.02 7.48
C ASP A 50 -9.38 -3.92 6.61
N VAL A 51 -9.19 -3.60 5.33
CA VAL A 51 -8.35 -4.41 4.43
C VAL A 51 -6.90 -4.33 4.88
N LYS A 52 -6.29 -5.50 5.13
CA LYS A 52 -4.86 -5.61 5.42
C LYS A 52 -4.04 -5.54 4.14
N VAL A 53 -3.05 -4.66 4.13
CA VAL A 53 -2.10 -4.47 3.03
C VAL A 53 -0.68 -4.43 3.56
N GLU A 54 0.28 -4.73 2.70
CA GLU A 54 1.71 -4.71 3.02
C GLU A 54 2.28 -3.38 2.53
N LEU A 55 3.05 -2.65 3.35
CA LEU A 55 3.71 -1.45 2.84
C LEU A 55 4.64 -1.85 1.67
N GLY A 56 4.78 -1.03 0.64
CA GLY A 56 5.90 -1.17 -0.28
C GLY A 56 7.12 -0.45 0.28
N ASP A 57 8.34 -0.83 -0.10
CA ASP A 57 9.61 -0.16 0.23
C ASP A 57 9.74 1.29 -0.31
N GLY A 58 8.62 1.96 -0.60
CA GLY A 58 8.57 3.37 -0.92
C GLY A 58 8.57 4.18 0.36
N GLU A 59 9.75 4.65 0.74
CA GLU A 59 10.02 5.72 1.72
C GLU A 59 8.82 6.68 1.82
N GLN A 60 8.09 6.58 2.94
CA GLN A 60 7.13 7.61 3.31
C GLN A 60 7.97 8.85 3.60
N ASN A 61 7.86 9.88 2.77
CA ASN A 61 8.45 11.17 3.05
C ASN A 61 7.43 11.97 3.89
N PRO A 62 7.56 12.04 5.23
CA PRO A 62 6.78 12.97 6.01
C PRO A 62 7.32 14.37 5.73
N SER A 63 6.62 15.14 4.90
CA SER A 63 6.81 16.59 4.82
C SER A 63 6.31 17.28 6.08
#